data_AF-A0A2E2A1F9-F1
#
_entry.id   AF-A0A2E2A1F9-F1
#
_cell.length_a   1.000
_cell.length_b   1.000
_cell.length_c   1.000
_cell.angle_alpha   90.00
_cell.angle_beta   90.00
_cell.angle_gamma   90.00
#
_symmetry.space_group_name_H-M   'P 1'
#
loop_
_entity.id
_entity.type
_entity.pdbx_description
1 polymer ?
#
loop_
_entity_poly.entity_id
_entity_poly.type
_entity_poly.pdbx_seq_one_letter_code
_entity_poly.pdbx_strand_id
1 'polypeptide(L)'
;MIIKSIVSVLCIVAVVYGMFKKSRLFFNLGYFIFGLFIVYDQLSLFIEYNNIVHLSLVSLWLIQVALTYPNRLPPLTRDGSIVAKTAVPKIMICLSIINFFGAYYVTLVDYIPNEAMYGHILLGLFPLFPAYMILADKIEIVDK
;
A
#
# COMPACT_ATOMS: atom_id res chain seq x y z
N MET A 1 -3.88 18.23 -10.85
CA MET A 1 -2.60 17.98 -10.14
C MET A 1 -2.73 18.17 -8.64
N ILE A 2 -3.13 19.36 -8.15
CA ILE A 2 -3.22 19.68 -6.70
C ILE A 2 -4.09 18.69 -5.90
N ILE A 3 -5.30 18.37 -6.37
CA ILE A 3 -6.20 17.44 -5.67
C ILE A 3 -5.55 16.05 -5.52
N LYS A 4 -4.87 15.55 -6.56
CA LYS A 4 -4.19 14.25 -6.52
C LYS A 4 -3.13 14.24 -5.42
N SER A 5 -2.29 15.28 -5.37
CA SER A 5 -1.25 15.43 -4.35
C SER A 5 -1.82 15.52 -2.93
N ILE A 6 -2.92 16.27 -2.73
CA ILE A 6 -3.59 16.36 -1.42
C ILE A 6 -4.09 14.98 -0.98
N VAL A 7 -4.76 14.25 -1.87
CA VAL A 7 -5.26 12.90 -1.58
C VAL A 7 -4.10 11.96 -1.24
N SER A 8 -3.01 11.98 -2.01
CA SER A 8 -1.81 11.18 -1.73
C SER A 8 -1.22 11.49 -0.36
N VAL A 9 -1.08 12.77 0.00
CA VAL A 9 -0.57 13.18 1.32
C VAL A 9 -1.50 12.71 2.44
N LEU A 10 -2.83 12.86 2.28
CA LEU A 10 -3.79 12.38 3.27
C LEU A 10 -3.72 10.86 3.46
N CYS A 11 -3.52 10.10 2.38
CA CYS A 11 -3.34 8.65 2.46
C CYS A 11 -2.07 8.30 3.25
N ILE A 12 -0.95 8.96 2.97
CA ILE A 12 0.31 8.75 3.69
C ILE A 12 0.15 9.10 5.18
N VAL A 13 -0.50 10.22 5.49
CA VAL A 13 -0.81 10.62 6.87
C VAL A 13 -1.69 9.58 7.56
N ALA A 14 -2.69 9.02 6.88
CA ALA A 14 -3.51 7.94 7.43
C ALA A 14 -2.69 6.68 7.73
N VAL A 15 -1.76 6.29 6.85
CA VAL A 15 -0.85 5.16 7.09
C VAL A 15 0.02 5.42 8.32
N VAL A 16 0.67 6.59 8.37
CA VAL A 16 1.53 6.99 9.49
C VAL A 16 0.74 7.01 10.81
N TYR A 17 -0.46 7.61 10.81
CA TYR A 17 -1.35 7.60 11.96
C TYR A 17 -1.71 6.17 12.39
N GLY A 18 -2.03 5.29 11.43
CA GLY A 18 -2.27 3.88 11.66
C GLY A 18 -1.09 3.17 12.31
N MET A 19 0.14 3.44 11.89
CA MET A 19 1.35 2.88 12.51
C MET A 19 1.50 3.35 13.96
N PHE A 20 1.42 4.65 14.23
CA PHE A 20 1.58 5.20 15.58
C PHE A 20 0.48 4.77 16.55
N LYS A 21 -0.78 4.73 16.09
CA LYS A 21 -1.90 4.25 16.90
C LYS A 21 -2.04 2.73 16.92
N LYS A 22 -1.16 2.00 16.23
CA LYS A 22 -1.28 0.56 16.00
C LYS A 22 -2.68 0.20 15.48
N SER A 23 -3.26 1.02 14.61
CA SER A 23 -4.57 0.79 14.03
C SER A 23 -4.44 0.20 12.64
N ARG A 24 -4.82 -1.08 12.51
CA ARG A 24 -4.91 -1.76 11.21
C ARG A 24 -5.84 -1.05 10.25
N LEU A 25 -6.96 -0.51 10.75
CA LEU A 25 -7.95 0.20 9.96
C LEU A 25 -7.32 1.37 9.20
N PHE A 26 -6.64 2.29 9.91
CA PHE A 26 -6.06 3.47 9.28
C PHE A 26 -4.85 3.14 8.41
N PHE A 27 -4.04 2.17 8.82
CA PHE A 27 -2.94 1.65 7.98
C PHE A 27 -3.49 1.17 6.64
N ASN A 28 -4.44 0.24 6.66
CA ASN A 28 -5.06 -0.31 5.46
C ASN A 28 -5.82 0.74 4.64
N LEU A 29 -6.57 1.63 5.31
CA LEU A 29 -7.37 2.67 4.65
C LEU A 29 -6.51 3.58 3.76
N GLY A 30 -5.33 3.97 4.24
CA GLY A 30 -4.40 4.79 3.46
C GLY A 30 -3.99 4.10 2.16
N TYR A 31 -3.51 2.85 2.22
CA TYR A 31 -3.16 2.08 1.01
C TYR A 31 -4.36 1.81 0.10
N PHE A 32 -5.52 1.53 0.70
CA PHE A 32 -6.74 1.21 -0.02
C PHE A 32 -7.21 2.39 -0.88
N ILE A 33 -7.35 3.56 -0.26
CA ILE A 33 -7.78 4.78 -0.98
C ILE A 33 -6.72 5.18 -2.01
N PHE A 34 -5.44 5.10 -1.65
CA PHE A 34 -4.34 5.41 -2.57
C PHE A 34 -4.35 4.48 -3.80
N GLY A 35 -4.57 3.18 -3.60
CA GLY A 35 -4.68 2.21 -4.69
C GLY A 35 -5.91 2.46 -5.58
N LEU A 36 -7.08 2.71 -4.99
CA LEU A 36 -8.30 3.04 -5.75
C LEU A 36 -8.14 4.30 -6.60
N PHE A 37 -7.43 5.29 -6.08
CA PHE A 37 -7.17 6.53 -6.81
C PHE A 37 -6.34 6.28 -8.06
N ILE A 38 -5.30 5.45 -7.97
CA ILE A 38 -4.47 5.10 -9.12
C ILE A 38 -5.23 4.18 -10.08
N VAL A 39 -6.04 3.24 -9.58
CA VAL A 39 -6.93 2.42 -10.44
C VAL A 39 -7.82 3.32 -11.30
N TYR A 40 -8.48 4.30 -10.70
CA TYR A 40 -9.35 5.22 -11.44
C TYR A 40 -8.58 6.04 -12.48
N ASP A 41 -7.42 6.58 -12.10
CA ASP A 41 -6.55 7.36 -12.98
C ASP A 41 -6.07 6.55 -14.19
N GLN A 42 -5.54 5.35 -13.94
CA GLN A 42 -5.01 4.49 -14.99
C GLN A 42 -6.11 3.90 -15.87
N LEU A 43 -7.29 3.63 -15.32
CA LEU A 43 -8.42 3.19 -16.13
C LEU A 43 -8.90 4.30 -17.07
N SER A 44 -8.88 5.56 -16.61
CA SER A 44 -9.21 6.72 -17.45
C SER A 44 -8.21 6.90 -18.59
N LEU A 45 -6.91 6.79 -18.32
CA LEU A 45 -5.86 6.81 -19.34
C LEU A 45 -5.97 5.64 -20.32
N PHE A 46 -6.36 4.45 -19.85
CA PHE A 46 -6.63 3.32 -20.74
C PHE A 46 -7.78 3.60 -21.71
N ILE A 47 -8.89 4.18 -21.21
CA ILE A 47 -10.04 4.53 -22.05
C ILE A 47 -9.67 5.59 -23.09
N GLU A 48 -8.83 6.55 -22.73
CA GLU A 48 -8.43 7.65 -23.62
C GLU A 48 -7.39 7.22 -24.67
N TYR A 49 -6.35 6.49 -24.27
CA TYR A 49 -5.20 6.18 -25.13
C TYR A 49 -5.16 4.74 -25.65
N ASN A 50 -6.02 3.85 -25.13
CA ASN A 50 -6.07 2.42 -25.47
C ASN A 50 -4.71 1.69 -25.37
N ASN A 51 -3.86 2.08 -24.40
CA ASN A 51 -2.55 1.48 -24.18
C ASN A 51 -2.59 0.46 -23.04
N ILE A 52 -2.22 -0.79 -23.36
CA ILE A 52 -2.27 -1.94 -22.45
C ILE A 52 -1.43 -1.79 -21.17
N VAL A 53 -0.41 -0.91 -21.19
CA VAL A 53 0.39 -0.60 -20.00
C VAL A 53 -0.51 -0.05 -18.88
N HIS A 54 -1.48 0.81 -19.19
CA HIS A 54 -2.40 1.35 -18.19
C HIS A 54 -3.30 0.27 -17.59
N LEU A 55 -3.78 -0.69 -18.39
CA LEU A 55 -4.56 -1.82 -17.87
C LEU A 55 -3.72 -2.75 -16.98
N SER A 56 -2.44 -2.91 -17.29
CA SER A 56 -1.49 -3.66 -16.46
C SER A 56 -1.28 -2.95 -15.11
N LEU A 57 -1.17 -1.63 -15.11
CA LEU A 57 -1.09 -0.82 -13.89
C LEU A 57 -2.38 -0.90 -13.07
N VAL A 58 -3.56 -0.83 -13.70
CA VAL A 58 -4.85 -1.05 -13.02
C VAL A 58 -4.84 -2.38 -12.28
N SER A 59 -4.40 -3.45 -12.95
CA SER A 59 -4.32 -4.79 -12.36
C SER A 59 -3.39 -4.83 -11.15
N LEU A 60 -2.22 -4.20 -11.23
CA LEU A 60 -1.28 -4.11 -10.12
C LEU A 60 -1.87 -3.37 -8.90
N TRP A 61 -2.53 -2.24 -9.12
CA TRP A 61 -3.13 -1.45 -8.04
C TRP A 61 -4.38 -2.10 -7.44
N LEU A 62 -5.14 -2.86 -8.23
CA LEU A 62 -6.23 -3.69 -7.71
C LEU A 62 -5.74 -4.76 -6.73
N ILE A 63 -4.53 -5.31 -6.92
CA ILE A 63 -3.92 -6.22 -5.93
C ILE A 63 -3.70 -5.47 -4.61
N GLN A 64 -3.14 -4.26 -4.63
CA GLN A 64 -3.00 -3.45 -3.41
C GLN A 64 -4.37 -3.21 -2.74
N VAL A 65 -5.38 -2.83 -3.52
CA VAL A 65 -6.75 -2.61 -3.02
C VAL A 65 -7.30 -3.86 -2.34
N ALA A 66 -7.15 -5.03 -2.96
CA ALA A 66 -7.61 -6.30 -2.39
C ALA A 66 -6.87 -6.65 -1.08
N LEU A 67 -5.55 -6.48 -1.05
CA LEU A 67 -4.71 -6.76 0.12
C LEU A 67 -4.98 -5.81 1.30
N THR A 68 -5.45 -4.60 1.01
CA THR A 68 -5.59 -3.53 2.00
C THR A 68 -7.04 -3.18 2.30
N TYR A 69 -7.98 -4.07 2.00
CA TYR A 69 -9.38 -3.84 2.36
C TYR A 69 -9.51 -3.49 3.85
N PRO A 70 -10.09 -2.31 4.18
CA PRO A 70 -10.10 -1.80 5.55
C PRO A 70 -11.02 -2.64 6.43
N ASN A 71 -10.52 -3.01 7.61
CA ASN A 71 -11.28 -3.75 8.61
C ASN A 71 -10.87 -3.32 10.03
N ARG A 72 -11.71 -3.65 11.01
CA ARG A 72 -11.51 -3.29 12.43
C ARG A 72 -10.83 -4.38 13.25
N LEU A 73 -10.12 -5.31 12.60
CA LEU A 73 -9.38 -6.35 13.30
C LEU A 73 -8.23 -5.74 14.10
N PRO A 74 -7.74 -6.44 15.14
CA PRO A 74 -6.56 -6.01 15.89
C PRO A 74 -5.36 -5.70 14.97
N PRO A 75 -4.41 -4.87 15.43
CA PRO A 75 -3.18 -4.60 14.70
C PRO A 75 -2.50 -5.90 14.26
N LEU A 76 -1.90 -5.87 13.06
CA LEU A 76 -1.19 -7.00 12.46
C LEU A 76 -0.05 -7.54 13.34
N THR A 77 0.45 -6.72 14.26
CA THR A 77 1.51 -7.06 15.20
C THR A 77 1.00 -7.56 16.57
N ARG A 78 -0.32 -7.63 16.79
CA ARG A 78 -0.90 -7.95 18.10
C ARG A 78 -1.35 -9.39 18.22
N ASP A 79 -1.88 -9.95 17.14
CA ASP A 79 -2.32 -11.35 17.12
C ASP A 79 -1.21 -12.18 16.49
N GLY A 80 -0.40 -12.84 17.32
CA GLY A 80 0.66 -13.72 16.87
C GLY A 80 0.17 -15.09 16.38
N SER A 81 -1.08 -15.18 15.88
CA SER A 81 -1.60 -16.46 15.42
C SER A 81 -0.70 -17.08 14.36
N ILE A 82 -0.63 -18.41 14.29
CA ILE A 82 0.19 -19.10 13.27
C ILE A 82 -0.17 -18.61 11.85
N VAL A 83 -1.46 -18.41 11.61
CA VAL A 83 -2.00 -17.89 10.35
C VAL A 83 -1.51 -16.45 10.10
N ALA A 84 -1.59 -15.58 11.10
CA ALA A 84 -1.14 -14.19 10.98
C ALA A 84 0.37 -14.10 10.74
N LYS A 85 1.18 -14.84 11.51
CA LYS A 85 2.65 -14.88 11.33
C LYS A 85 3.06 -15.32 9.92
N THR A 86 2.28 -16.19 9.30
CA THR A 86 2.56 -16.69 7.94
C THR A 86 2.07 -15.73 6.85
N ALA A 87 0.86 -15.18 7.00
CA ALA A 87 0.22 -14.38 5.96
C ALA A 87 0.69 -12.92 5.95
N VAL A 88 0.83 -12.31 7.12
CA VAL A 88 1.07 -10.87 7.24
C VAL A 88 2.39 -10.44 6.58
N PRO A 89 3.55 -11.08 6.82
CA PRO A 89 4.79 -10.67 6.17
C PRO A 89 4.70 -10.71 4.64
N LYS A 90 4.03 -11.73 4.09
CA LYS A 90 3.83 -11.87 2.64
C LYS A 90 3.00 -10.71 2.09
N ILE A 91 1.89 -10.38 2.76
CA ILE A 91 1.03 -9.24 2.38
C ILE A 91 1.84 -7.94 2.42
N MET A 92 2.58 -7.70 3.50
CA MET A 92 3.39 -6.49 3.66
C MET A 92 4.50 -6.38 2.61
N ILE A 93 5.18 -7.48 2.29
CA ILE A 93 6.19 -7.52 1.23
C ILE A 93 5.56 -7.24 -0.13
N CYS A 94 4.38 -7.80 -0.44
CA CYS A 94 3.66 -7.47 -1.67
C CYS A 94 3.32 -5.98 -1.77
N LEU A 95 2.84 -5.36 -0.68
CA LEU A 95 2.60 -3.91 -0.65
C LEU A 95 3.88 -3.11 -0.90
N SER A 96 5.00 -3.57 -0.36
CA SER A 96 6.31 -2.93 -0.55
C SER A 96 6.74 -3.00 -2.02
N ILE A 97 6.64 -4.18 -2.65
CA ILE A 97 6.97 -4.40 -4.06
C ILE A 97 6.10 -3.54 -4.98
N ILE A 98 4.78 -3.54 -4.75
CA ILE A 98 3.84 -2.73 -5.56
C ILE A 98 4.23 -1.25 -5.51
N ASN A 99 4.52 -0.72 -4.32
CA ASN A 99 4.85 0.70 -4.18
C ASN A 99 6.25 1.03 -4.70
N PHE A 100 7.27 0.18 -4.52
CA PHE A 100 8.56 0.41 -5.16
C PHE A 100 8.48 0.36 -6.69
N PHE A 101 7.65 -0.53 -7.25
CA PHE A 101 7.35 -0.50 -8.67
C PHE A 101 6.69 0.82 -9.08
N GLY A 102 5.71 1.31 -8.31
CA GLY A 102 5.11 2.63 -8.51
C GLY A 102 6.14 3.76 -8.53
N ALA A 103 7.05 3.78 -7.54
CA ALA A 103 8.13 4.76 -7.47
C ALA A 103 9.03 4.72 -8.71
N TYR A 104 9.43 3.52 -9.14
CA TYR A 104 10.22 3.34 -10.36
C TYR A 104 9.46 3.81 -11.61
N TYR A 105 8.19 3.44 -11.74
CA TYR A 105 7.38 3.80 -12.91
C TYR A 105 7.21 5.31 -13.07
N VAL A 106 7.08 6.06 -11.97
CA VAL A 106 7.05 7.54 -12.01
C VAL A 106 8.29 8.11 -12.71
N THR A 107 9.46 7.50 -12.56
CA THR A 107 10.70 7.98 -13.21
C THR A 107 10.75 7.76 -14.72
N LEU A 108 9.83 6.96 -15.27
CA LEU A 108 9.79 6.58 -16.69
C LEU A 108 8.80 7.42 -17.50
N VAL A 109 7.96 8.21 -16.85
CA VAL A 109 6.86 8.93 -17.50
C VAL A 109 6.85 10.40 -17.08
N ASP A 110 6.44 11.27 -17.98
CA ASP A 110 6.44 12.73 -17.79
C ASP A 110 5.10 13.29 -17.29
N TYR A 111 4.01 12.53 -17.43
CA TYR A 111 2.66 12.94 -17.03
C TYR A 111 2.38 12.77 -15.52
N ILE A 112 3.25 12.05 -14.79
CA ILE A 112 3.15 11.88 -13.34
C ILE A 112 4.16 12.80 -12.65
N PRO A 113 3.75 13.63 -11.66
CA PRO A 113 4.69 14.47 -10.94
C PRO A 113 5.76 13.66 -10.21
N ASN A 114 7.02 14.09 -10.31
CA ASN A 114 8.16 13.42 -9.68
C ASN A 114 7.99 13.27 -8.16
N GLU A 115 7.24 14.15 -7.51
CA GLU A 115 6.97 14.08 -6.08
C GLU A 115 6.19 12.81 -5.69
N ALA A 116 5.42 12.23 -6.61
CA ALA A 116 4.70 10.98 -6.39
C ALA A 116 5.67 9.81 -6.12
N MET A 117 6.88 9.85 -6.70
CA MET A 117 7.94 8.86 -6.43
C MET A 117 8.24 8.76 -4.94
N TYR A 118 8.39 9.88 -4.24
CA TYR A 118 8.69 9.88 -2.80
C TYR A 118 7.54 9.30 -1.98
N GLY A 119 6.29 9.61 -2.37
CA GLY A 119 5.11 9.03 -1.73
C GLY A 119 5.09 7.51 -1.84
N HIS A 120 5.38 6.98 -3.02
CA HIS A 120 5.51 5.55 -3.25
C HIS A 120 6.70 4.94 -2.48
N ILE A 121 7.86 5.59 -2.40
CA ILE A 121 8.98 5.09 -1.60
C ILE A 121 8.57 4.95 -0.12
N LEU A 122 7.90 5.95 0.44
CA LEU A 122 7.42 5.90 1.83
C LEU A 122 6.44 4.74 2.04
N LEU A 123 5.44 4.62 1.16
CA LEU A 123 4.47 3.52 1.17
C LEU A 123 5.11 2.15 0.86
N GLY A 124 6.27 2.12 0.22
CA GLY A 124 7.06 0.91 0.02
C GLY A 124 7.85 0.50 1.27
N LEU A 125 8.29 1.47 2.07
CA LEU A 125 9.09 1.22 3.29
C LEU A 125 8.23 0.87 4.50
N PHE A 126 7.08 1.53 4.68
CA PHE A 126 6.24 1.34 5.87
C PHE A 126 5.80 -0.10 6.15
N PRO A 127 5.41 -0.92 5.15
CA PRO A 127 5.02 -2.31 5.39
C PRO A 127 6.18 -3.21 5.81
N LEU A 128 7.43 -2.84 5.50
CA LEU A 128 8.60 -3.63 5.89
C LEU A 128 8.78 -3.69 7.41
N PHE A 129 8.37 -2.65 8.14
CA PHE A 129 8.45 -2.63 9.59
C PHE A 129 7.62 -3.75 10.26
N PRO A 130 6.28 -3.85 10.06
CA PRO A 130 5.51 -4.94 10.63
C PRO A 130 5.93 -6.32 10.09
N ALA A 131 6.38 -6.41 8.83
CA ALA A 131 6.92 -7.66 8.29
C ALA A 131 8.16 -8.12 9.09
N TYR A 132 9.11 -7.22 9.31
CA TYR A 132 10.32 -7.49 10.09
C TYR A 132 10.00 -7.88 11.53
N MET A 133 9.08 -7.16 12.20
CA MET A 133 8.70 -7.47 13.59
C MET A 133 8.17 -8.90 13.73
N ILE A 134 7.44 -9.39 12.73
CA ILE A 134 6.92 -10.77 12.73
C ILE A 134 8.01 -11.78 12.37
N LEU A 135 8.77 -11.54 11.29
CA LEU A 135 9.79 -12.47 10.78
C LEU A 135 10.99 -12.63 11.71
N ALA A 136 11.33 -11.59 12.49
CA ALA A 136 12.38 -11.64 13.49
C ALA A 136 11.88 -12.14 14.85
N ASP A 137 10.70 -12.78 14.90
CA ASP A 137 10.06 -13.33 16.10
C ASP A 137 9.93 -12.33 17.26
N LYS A 138 9.80 -11.03 16.97
CA LYS A 138 9.57 -9.98 17.98
C LYS A 138 8.12 -9.92 18.46
N ILE A 139 7.26 -10.80 17.95
CA ILE A 139 5.85 -10.96 18.31
C ILE A 139 5.63 -12.42 18.71
N GLU A 140 5.13 -12.66 19.91
CA GLU A 140 4.89 -14.01 20.44
C GLU A 140 3.63 -14.65 19.85
N ILE A 141 3.62 -15.98 19.75
CA ILE A 141 2.46 -16.76 19.29
C ILE A 141 1.50 -16.99 20.44
N VAL A 142 0.23 -16.64 20.24
CA VAL A 142 -0.83 -16.67 21.27
C VAL A 142 -1.77 -17.88 21.18
N ASP A 143 -1.74 -18.64 20.08
CA ASP A 143 -2.63 -19.77 19.78
C ASP A 143 -1.87 -21.12 19.67
N LYS A 144 -0.94 -21.36 20.61
CA LYS A 144 -0.19 -22.62 20.69
C LYS A 144 -1.06 -23.80 21.15
#